data_AF-A0A925PCY7-F1
#
_entry.id   AF-A0A925PCY7-F1
#
_cell.length_a   1.000
_cell.length_b   1.000
_cell.length_c   1.000
_cell.angle_alpha   90.00
_cell.angle_beta   90.00
_cell.angle_gamma   90.00
#
_symmetry.space_group_name_H-M   'P 1'
#
loop_
_entity.id
_entity.type
_entity.pdbx_description
1 polymer ?
#
loop_
_entity_poly.entity_id
_entity_poly.type
_entity_poly.pdbx_seq_one_letter_code
_entity_poly.pdbx_strand_id
1 'polypeptide(L)'
;MPLLSPPMRRIIVSLVASAVALPPVGATDTCIADWSIAAPIVHAQGLTTVEALSRIAATELPGIIVKTTLCEENGAFVYRLLVRDAGGKLTSRTVDARAPFGR
;
A
#
# COMPACT_ATOMS: atom_id res chain seq x y z
N MET A 1 -54.37 26.59 52.53
CA MET A 1 -54.48 26.60 51.06
C MET A 1 -53.82 27.87 50.54
N PRO A 2 -52.60 27.76 49.98
CA PRO A 2 -52.29 28.40 48.70
C PRO A 2 -51.57 27.47 47.73
N LEU A 3 -51.75 27.75 46.43
CA LEU A 3 -51.18 27.06 45.28
C LEU A 3 -49.68 27.33 45.11
N LEU A 4 -48.92 26.33 44.63
CA LEU A 4 -47.66 26.58 43.93
C LEU A 4 -47.41 25.55 42.83
N SER A 5 -47.22 26.08 41.62
CA SER A 5 -47.05 25.45 40.30
C SER A 5 -45.84 24.51 40.16
N PRO A 6 -45.81 23.64 39.13
CA PRO A 6 -44.73 22.68 38.93
C PRO A 6 -43.47 23.33 38.29
N PRO A 7 -42.24 22.88 38.60
CA PRO A 7 -41.07 23.30 37.87
C PRO A 7 -40.97 22.57 36.52
N MET A 8 -40.97 23.41 35.48
CA MET A 8 -40.72 23.13 34.07
C MET A 8 -39.41 22.35 33.89
N ARG A 9 -39.53 21.09 33.45
CA ARG A 9 -38.41 20.19 33.15
C ARG A 9 -37.72 20.68 31.87
N ARG A 10 -36.66 21.48 32.03
CA ARG A 10 -35.82 21.96 30.93
C ARG A 10 -35.09 20.76 30.29
N ILE A 11 -35.60 20.30 29.15
CA ILE A 11 -34.94 19.27 28.34
C ILE A 11 -33.78 19.95 27.62
N ILE A 12 -32.56 19.74 28.14
CA ILE A 12 -31.32 20.12 27.48
C ILE A 12 -31.11 19.10 26.35
N VAL A 13 -31.44 19.48 25.12
CA VAL A 13 -31.12 18.69 23.93
C VAL A 13 -29.66 18.96 23.58
N SER A 14 -28.77 18.08 24.02
CA SER A 14 -27.36 18.08 23.61
C SER A 14 -27.27 17.69 22.14
N LEU A 15 -26.92 18.66 21.30
CA LEU A 15 -26.62 18.46 19.89
C LEU A 15 -25.27 17.72 19.78
N VAL A 16 -25.31 16.40 19.56
CA VAL A 16 -24.11 15.60 19.29
C VAL A 16 -23.68 15.88 17.85
N ALA A 17 -22.63 16.67 17.67
CA ALA A 17 -22.01 16.89 16.37
C ALA A 17 -21.17 15.65 16.00
N SER A 18 -21.72 14.80 15.13
CA SER A 18 -20.98 13.70 14.54
C SER A 18 -19.97 14.26 13.53
N ALA A 19 -18.70 14.32 13.94
CA ALA A 19 -17.59 14.57 13.02
C ALA A 19 -17.45 13.37 12.08
N VAL A 20 -17.83 13.53 10.82
CA VAL A 20 -17.56 12.56 9.76
C VAL A 20 -16.06 12.61 9.46
N ALA A 21 -15.31 11.65 9.99
CA ALA A 21 -13.93 11.41 9.56
C ALA A 21 -13.96 10.79 8.17
N LEU A 22 -13.65 11.59 7.14
CA LEU A 22 -13.38 11.05 5.80
C LEU A 22 -12.06 10.26 5.86
N PRO A 23 -12.00 9.05 5.30
CA PRO A 23 -10.73 8.34 5.19
C PRO A 23 -9.77 9.18 4.32
N PRO A 24 -8.47 9.20 4.63
CA PRO A 24 -7.51 9.84 3.77
C PRO A 24 -7.58 9.18 2.39
N VAL A 25 -7.80 9.98 1.36
CA VAL A 25 -7.62 9.56 -0.04
C VAL A 25 -6.10 9.41 -0.23
N GLY A 26 -5.57 8.28 0.21
CA GLY A 26 -4.23 7.85 -0.17
C GLY A 26 -4.22 7.63 -1.67
N ALA A 27 -3.12 7.99 -2.34
CA ALA A 27 -2.89 7.56 -3.71
C ALA A 27 -3.17 6.04 -3.80
N THR A 28 -4.02 5.63 -4.75
CA THR A 28 -4.41 4.22 -4.87
C THR A 28 -3.19 3.42 -5.32
N ASP A 29 -2.42 2.90 -4.37
CA ASP A 29 -1.34 1.96 -4.64
C ASP A 29 -1.94 0.73 -5.34
N THR A 30 -1.66 0.60 -6.64
CA THR A 30 -2.25 -0.45 -7.48
C THR A 30 -1.23 -1.54 -7.71
N CYS A 31 -1.38 -2.67 -7.02
CA CYS A 31 -0.49 -3.82 -7.17
C CYS A 31 -1.10 -4.89 -8.08
N ILE A 32 -0.35 -5.28 -9.10
CA ILE A 32 -0.72 -6.24 -10.15
C ILE A 32 0.08 -7.52 -9.93
N ALA A 33 -0.56 -8.52 -9.34
CA ALA A 33 0.05 -9.84 -9.11
C ALA A 33 -0.07 -10.78 -10.32
N ASP A 34 -1.02 -10.52 -11.23
CA ASP A 34 -1.22 -11.30 -12.44
C ASP A 34 -0.23 -10.85 -13.53
N TRP A 35 0.70 -11.74 -13.88
CA TRP A 35 1.73 -11.47 -14.88
C TRP A 35 1.22 -11.44 -16.32
N SER A 36 0.01 -11.96 -16.57
CA SER A 36 -0.68 -11.77 -17.86
C SER A 36 -1.03 -10.30 -18.11
N ILE A 37 -1.19 -9.52 -17.03
CA ILE A 37 -1.48 -8.09 -17.07
C ILE A 37 -0.21 -7.26 -16.87
N ALA A 38 0.66 -7.66 -15.93
CA ALA A 38 1.85 -6.89 -15.60
C ALA A 38 2.92 -6.93 -16.71
N ALA A 39 3.14 -8.07 -17.38
CA ALA A 39 4.20 -8.19 -18.39
C ALA A 39 4.05 -7.21 -19.58
N PRO A 40 2.84 -7.02 -20.16
CA PRO A 40 2.63 -5.98 -21.16
C PRO A 40 2.97 -4.57 -20.67
N ILE A 41 2.67 -4.25 -19.41
CA ILE A 41 2.97 -2.93 -18.80
C ILE A 41 4.49 -2.75 -18.67
N VAL A 42 5.19 -3.77 -18.15
CA VAL A 42 6.66 -3.77 -18.06
C VAL A 42 7.29 -3.46 -19.40
N HIS A 43 6.83 -4.11 -20.46
CA HIS A 43 7.32 -3.86 -21.81
C HIS A 43 6.98 -2.45 -22.31
N ALA A 44 5.71 -2.04 -22.23
CA ALA A 44 5.24 -0.75 -22.74
C ALA A 44 5.89 0.45 -22.03
N GLN A 45 6.21 0.31 -20.75
CA GLN A 45 6.80 1.37 -19.93
C GLN A 45 8.34 1.34 -19.91
N GLY A 46 8.96 0.33 -20.54
CA GLY A 46 10.41 0.16 -20.53
C GLY A 46 10.97 -0.12 -19.14
N LEU A 47 10.29 -0.94 -18.33
CA LEU A 47 10.72 -1.31 -16.99
C LEU A 47 11.70 -2.49 -17.04
N THR A 48 12.47 -2.68 -15.96
CA THR A 48 13.36 -3.83 -15.81
C THR A 48 12.55 -5.11 -15.78
N THR A 49 12.84 -6.09 -16.64
CA THR A 49 12.10 -7.37 -16.66
C THR A 49 12.35 -8.20 -15.40
N VAL A 50 11.50 -9.20 -15.12
CA VAL A 50 11.68 -10.09 -13.95
C VAL A 50 13.00 -10.85 -14.02
N GLU A 51 13.42 -11.27 -15.22
CA GLU A 51 14.68 -11.98 -15.43
C GLU A 51 15.88 -11.07 -15.15
N ALA A 52 15.84 -9.82 -15.64
CA ALA A 52 16.89 -8.85 -15.38
C ALA A 52 16.95 -8.47 -13.90
N LEU A 53 15.80 -8.19 -13.29
CA LEU A 53 15.65 -7.92 -11.87
C LEU A 53 16.21 -9.07 -11.01
N SER A 54 15.92 -10.32 -11.37
CA SER A 54 16.41 -11.50 -10.64
C SER A 54 17.94 -11.62 -10.71
N ARG A 55 18.54 -11.31 -11.87
CA ARG A 55 20.01 -11.29 -12.01
C ARG A 55 20.66 -10.22 -11.15
N ILE A 56 20.10 -9.02 -11.13
CA ILE A 56 20.61 -7.90 -10.31
C ILE A 56 20.42 -8.23 -8.82
N ALA A 57 19.24 -8.72 -8.44
CA ALA A 57 18.94 -9.06 -7.05
C ALA A 57 19.86 -10.14 -6.49
N ALA A 58 20.35 -11.06 -7.33
CA ALA A 58 21.30 -12.10 -6.90
C ALA A 58 22.64 -11.52 -6.41
N THR A 59 23.03 -10.32 -6.84
CA THR A 59 24.24 -9.62 -6.36
C THR A 59 23.93 -8.62 -5.24
N GLU A 60 22.71 -8.08 -5.20
CA GLU A 60 22.33 -7.01 -4.27
C GLU A 60 21.68 -7.50 -2.97
N LEU A 61 21.05 -8.68 -2.96
CA LEU A 61 20.26 -9.16 -1.84
C LEU A 61 20.83 -10.43 -1.19
N PRO A 62 20.90 -10.50 0.16
CA PRO A 62 21.16 -11.74 0.85
C PRO A 62 19.89 -12.61 0.88
N GLY A 63 19.64 -13.37 -0.18
CA GLY A 63 18.51 -14.30 -0.27
C GLY A 63 18.01 -14.52 -1.70
N ILE A 64 16.91 -15.26 -1.83
CA ILE A 64 16.26 -15.52 -3.12
C ILE A 64 14.90 -14.83 -3.21
N ILE A 65 14.58 -14.26 -4.36
CA ILE A 65 13.22 -13.76 -4.63
C ILE A 65 12.30 -14.96 -4.83
N VAL A 66 11.21 -15.02 -4.05
CA VAL A 66 10.17 -16.06 -4.17
C VAL A 66 8.86 -15.53 -4.75
N LYS A 67 8.68 -14.20 -4.77
CA LYS A 67 7.55 -13.54 -5.41
C LYS A 67 7.94 -12.14 -5.86
N THR A 68 7.48 -11.76 -7.05
CA THR A 68 7.59 -10.41 -7.60
C THR A 68 6.20 -9.92 -7.96
N THR A 69 5.85 -8.72 -7.49
CA THR A 69 4.60 -8.03 -7.82
C THR A 69 4.95 -6.66 -8.38
N LEU A 70 4.37 -6.27 -9.52
CA LEU A 70 4.46 -4.90 -10.02
C LEU A 70 3.42 -4.04 -9.29
N CYS A 71 3.81 -2.89 -8.77
CA CYS A 71 2.89 -1.92 -8.18
C CYS A 71 3.09 -0.55 -8.82
N GLU A 72 2.02 0.22 -8.93
CA GLU A 72 2.07 1.65 -9.18
C GLU A 72 1.80 2.37 -7.86
N GLU A 73 2.79 3.09 -7.37
CA GLU A 73 2.76 3.84 -6.10
C GLU A 73 3.14 5.29 -6.39
N ASN A 74 2.27 6.25 -6.08
CA ASN A 74 2.48 7.69 -6.34
C ASN A 74 2.85 8.02 -7.81
N GLY A 75 2.29 7.29 -8.79
CA GLY A 75 2.57 7.49 -10.21
C GLY A 75 3.93 6.94 -10.69
N ALA A 76 4.64 6.21 -9.82
CA ALA A 76 5.87 5.50 -10.15
C ALA A 76 5.65 3.99 -10.10
N PHE A 77 6.33 3.25 -10.99
CA PHE A 77 6.32 1.80 -10.95
C PHE A 77 7.39 1.27 -10.01
N VAL A 78 7.00 0.40 -9.09
CA VAL A 78 7.89 -0.29 -8.17
C VAL A 78 7.65 -1.80 -8.22
N TYR A 79 8.70 -2.57 -7.93
CA TYR A 79 8.57 -4.00 -7.66
C TYR A 79 8.54 -4.25 -6.17
N ARG A 80 7.48 -4.93 -5.72
CA ARG A 80 7.39 -5.49 -4.37
C ARG A 80 7.85 -6.95 -4.42
N LEU A 81 9.01 -7.18 -3.85
CA LEU A 81 9.69 -8.47 -3.78
C LEU A 81 9.36 -9.12 -2.44
N LEU A 82 9.16 -10.43 -2.47
CA LEU A 82 9.25 -11.27 -1.28
C LEU A 82 10.53 -12.07 -1.36
N VAL A 83 11.42 -11.85 -0.40
CA VAL A 83 12.78 -12.43 -0.38
C VAL A 83 12.85 -13.43 0.77
N ARG A 84 13.31 -14.65 0.48
CA ARG A 84 13.60 -15.67 1.48
C ARG A 84 15.10 -15.69 1.78
N ASP A 85 15.46 -15.51 3.05
CA ASP A 85 16.86 -15.65 3.49
C ASP A 85 17.25 -17.12 3.77
N ALA A 86 18.52 -17.34 4.12
CA ALA A 86 19.06 -18.67 4.41
C ALA A 86 18.40 -19.36 5.63
N GLY A 87 17.83 -18.58 6.55
CA GLY A 87 17.06 -19.10 7.69
C GLY A 87 15.60 -19.38 7.36
N GLY A 88 15.17 -19.15 6.11
CA GLY A 88 13.80 -19.34 5.66
C GLY A 88 12.87 -18.16 5.96
N LYS A 89 13.35 -17.08 6.57
CA LYS A 89 12.53 -15.90 6.87
C LYS A 89 12.19 -15.16 5.59
N LEU A 90 10.92 -14.77 5.47
CA LEU A 90 10.41 -13.97 4.36
C LEU A 90 10.43 -12.49 4.73
N THR A 91 11.05 -11.67 3.87
CA THR A 91 11.10 -10.21 4.03
C THR A 91 10.58 -9.55 2.76
N SER A 92 9.73 -8.54 2.91
CA SER A 92 9.30 -7.72 1.78
C SER A 92 10.32 -6.63 1.48
N ARG A 93 10.62 -6.42 0.20
CA ARG A 93 11.47 -5.34 -0.30
C ARG A 93 10.75 -4.64 -1.44
N THR A 94 10.73 -3.31 -1.43
CA THR A 94 10.23 -2.51 -2.54
C THR A 94 11.42 -1.86 -3.24
N VAL A 95 11.47 -1.95 -4.56
CA VAL A 95 12.53 -1.35 -5.40
C VAL A 95 11.91 -0.65 -6.59
N ASP A 96 12.58 0.38 -7.11
CA ASP A 96 12.16 1.06 -8.33
C ASP A 96 12.14 0.08 -9.52
N ALA A 97 11.10 0.14 -10.36
CA ALA A 97 10.95 -0.79 -11.48
C ALA A 97 11.79 -0.41 -12.71
N ARG A 98 12.23 0.84 -12.84
CA ARG A 98 13.10 1.31 -13.94
C ARG A 98 14.57 1.05 -13.61
N ALA A 99 15.00 1.34 -12.39
CA ALA A 99 16.37 1.20 -11.92
C ALA A 99 16.40 0.52 -10.54
N PRO A 100 16.12 -0.79 -10.45
CA PRO A 100 16.13 -1.50 -9.18
C PRO A 100 17.53 -1.46 -8.57
N PHE A 101 17.60 -1.13 -7.27
CA PHE A 101 18.85 -0.98 -6.52
C PHE A 101 19.78 0.15 -7.00
N GLY A 102 19.31 1.00 -7.93
CA GLY A 102 19.99 2.25 -8.26
C GLY A 102 20.01 3.17 -7.04
N ARG A 103 21.18 3.71 -6.70
CA ARG A 103 21.33 4.73 -5.66
C ARG A 103 20.92 6.11 -6.16
#